data_AF-A0A351Z9F9-F1
#
_entry.id   AF-A0A351Z9F9-F1
#
_cell.length_a   1.000
_cell.length_b   1.000
_cell.length_c   1.000
_cell.angle_alpha   90.00
_cell.angle_beta   90.00
_cell.angle_gamma   90.00
#
_symmetry.space_group_name_H-M   'P 1'
#
loop_
_entity.id
_entity.type
_entity.pdbx_description
1 polymer ?
#
loop_
_entity_poly.entity_id
_entity_poly.type
_entity_poly.pdbx_seq_one_letter_code
_entity_poly.pdbx_strand_id
1 'polypeptide(L)'
;MVDAGKVDWVSGTALRLSSEAWERFKADLDRYKSCMVLRPVTICNAPEMIQRLGVIAINGCLEMDLQGQVNSSHVLGSKILTGIAGSYDYSRNGLYSIFVGPSTAKGGKISAIVPMVSHVDHTEHDVDILVTEQGLADLRGLDPGERAEMIIGRCAHPDYRGMLSDYLAGAKKESGHIPVALEESSAFHLRLKRFGSMKPS
;
A
#
# COMPACT_ATOMS: atom_id res chain seq x y z
N MET A 1 -18.27 -9.12 9.21
CA MET A 1 -17.76 -10.47 8.85
C MET A 1 -18.13 -11.51 9.89
N VAL A 2 -17.91 -11.26 11.17
CA VAL A 2 -18.41 -12.09 12.29
C VAL A 2 -19.93 -12.30 12.17
N ASP A 3 -20.70 -11.22 12.02
CA ASP A 3 -22.16 -11.31 11.87
C ASP A 3 -22.61 -12.15 10.67
N ALA A 4 -21.79 -12.18 9.61
CA ALA A 4 -22.05 -12.92 8.37
C ALA A 4 -21.51 -14.36 8.40
N GLY A 5 -20.95 -14.82 9.52
CA GLY A 5 -20.35 -16.16 9.65
C GLY A 5 -19.15 -16.39 8.74
N LYS A 6 -18.43 -15.32 8.35
CA LYS A 6 -17.23 -15.39 7.49
C LYS A 6 -15.91 -15.35 8.27
N VAL A 7 -15.98 -15.04 9.56
CA VAL A 7 -14.83 -14.97 10.48
C VAL A 7 -15.24 -15.64 11.77
N ASP A 8 -14.46 -16.65 12.18
CA ASP A 8 -14.71 -17.41 13.41
C ASP A 8 -14.21 -16.66 14.65
N TRP A 9 -13.04 -16.01 14.54
CA TRP A 9 -12.37 -15.32 15.64
C TRP A 9 -11.69 -14.03 15.19
N VAL A 10 -11.65 -13.04 16.09
CA VAL A 10 -10.95 -11.76 15.89
C VAL A 10 -9.97 -11.53 17.04
N SER A 11 -8.71 -11.26 16.71
CA SER A 11 -7.71 -10.76 17.66
C SER A 11 -7.28 -9.37 17.23
N GLY A 12 -7.17 -8.43 18.17
CA GLY A 12 -6.73 -7.07 17.85
C GLY A 12 -6.37 -6.26 19.09
N THR A 13 -5.91 -5.02 18.88
CA THR A 13 -5.52 -4.13 19.99
C THR A 13 -6.68 -3.27 20.48
N ALA A 14 -7.53 -2.82 19.56
CA ALA A 14 -8.63 -1.91 19.84
C ALA A 14 -9.77 -2.14 18.87
N LEU A 15 -10.95 -1.61 19.21
CA LEU A 15 -12.12 -1.60 18.34
C LEU A 15 -12.26 -0.23 17.69
N ARG A 16 -12.39 -0.19 16.37
CA ARG A 16 -12.75 1.01 15.62
C ARG A 16 -14.07 0.75 14.91
N LEU A 17 -15.15 1.23 15.51
CA LEU A 17 -16.53 1.00 15.06
C LEU A 17 -17.18 2.32 14.65
N SER A 18 -18.06 2.27 13.65
CA SER A 18 -18.99 3.39 13.40
C SER A 18 -20.02 3.49 14.53
N SER A 19 -20.75 4.61 14.60
CA SER A 19 -21.83 4.79 15.58
C SER A 19 -22.86 3.66 15.51
N GLU A 20 -23.27 3.25 14.31
CA GLU A 20 -24.24 2.17 14.11
C GLU A 20 -23.67 0.81 14.51
N ALA A 21 -22.39 0.55 14.21
CA ALA A 21 -21.71 -0.68 14.61
C ALA A 21 -21.52 -0.75 16.13
N TRP A 22 -21.30 0.40 16.79
CA TRP A 22 -21.21 0.49 18.24
C TRP A 22 -22.53 0.15 18.93
N GLU A 23 -23.66 0.66 18.40
CA GLU A 23 -24.99 0.30 18.93
C GLU A 23 -25.28 -1.19 18.80
N ARG A 24 -24.95 -1.81 17.65
CA ARG A 24 -25.07 -3.27 17.48
C ARG A 24 -24.16 -4.04 18.43
N PHE A 25 -22.92 -3.60 18.60
CA PHE A 25 -21.94 -4.23 19.48
C PHE A 25 -22.41 -4.26 20.95
N LYS A 26 -22.96 -3.15 21.44
CA LYS A 26 -23.51 -3.08 22.81
C LYS A 26 -24.74 -3.96 23.01
N ALA A 27 -25.59 -4.06 21.99
CA ALA A 27 -26.84 -4.82 22.08
C ALA A 27 -26.62 -6.33 22.20
N ASP A 28 -25.49 -6.85 21.72
CA ASP A 28 -25.17 -8.29 21.71
C ASP A 28 -23.73 -8.57 22.18
N LEU A 29 -23.34 -7.96 23.31
CA LEU A 29 -21.96 -7.97 23.79
C LEU A 29 -21.43 -9.38 24.07
N ASP A 30 -22.26 -10.26 24.63
CA ASP A 30 -21.85 -11.62 25.01
C ASP A 30 -21.49 -12.47 23.78
N ARG A 31 -22.23 -12.30 22.67
CA ARG A 31 -21.87 -12.94 21.40
C ARG A 31 -20.51 -12.47 20.91
N TYR A 32 -20.27 -11.16 20.86
CA TYR A 32 -18.97 -10.64 20.40
C TYR A 32 -17.82 -11.04 21.33
N LYS A 33 -18.05 -11.05 22.65
CA LYS A 33 -17.06 -11.49 23.63
C LYS A 33 -16.66 -12.96 23.43
N SER A 34 -17.56 -13.80 22.92
CA SER A 34 -17.27 -15.22 22.68
C SER A 34 -16.33 -15.50 21.51
N CYS A 35 -16.11 -14.52 20.61
CA CYS A 35 -15.31 -14.70 19.40
C CYS A 35 -14.25 -13.59 19.19
N MET A 36 -14.01 -12.75 20.20
CA MET A 36 -13.08 -11.63 20.10
C MET A 36 -12.13 -11.58 21.28
N VAL A 37 -10.86 -11.26 21.01
CA VAL A 37 -9.84 -11.04 22.04
C VAL A 37 -9.09 -9.74 21.77
N LEU A 38 -9.03 -8.87 22.78
CA LEU A 38 -8.22 -7.67 22.76
C LEU A 38 -6.91 -7.90 23.52
N ARG A 39 -5.78 -7.56 22.91
CA ARG A 39 -4.44 -7.73 23.49
C ARG A 39 -3.64 -6.43 23.39
N PRO A 40 -2.63 -6.21 24.24
CA PRO A 40 -1.71 -5.09 24.08
C PRO A 40 -1.07 -5.07 22.68
N VAL A 41 -0.77 -3.87 22.18
CA VAL A 41 -0.11 -3.70 20.87
C VAL A 41 1.20 -4.48 20.78
N THR A 42 1.93 -4.60 21.88
CA THR A 42 3.18 -5.37 21.97
C THR A 42 3.00 -6.87 21.73
N ILE A 43 1.77 -7.40 21.86
CA ILE A 43 1.44 -8.79 21.54
C ILE A 43 0.87 -8.90 20.12
N CYS A 44 -0.10 -8.05 19.77
CA CYS A 44 -0.71 -8.07 18.44
C CYS A 44 0.32 -7.83 17.33
N ASN A 45 1.25 -6.91 17.56
CA ASN A 45 2.25 -6.51 16.59
C ASN A 45 3.61 -7.20 16.81
N ALA A 46 3.67 -8.24 17.65
CA ALA A 46 4.91 -8.98 17.87
C ALA A 46 5.35 -9.69 16.57
N PRO A 47 6.55 -9.39 16.03
CA PRO A 47 7.06 -10.01 14.80
C PRO A 47 6.97 -11.55 14.82
N GLU A 48 7.36 -12.11 15.96
CA GLU A 48 7.35 -13.55 16.23
C GLU A 48 5.95 -14.15 16.06
N MET A 49 4.92 -13.50 16.60
CA MET A 49 3.54 -13.98 16.52
C MET A 49 2.98 -13.86 15.11
N ILE A 50 3.25 -12.74 14.43
CA ILE A 50 2.80 -12.48 13.05
C ILE A 50 3.37 -13.56 12.12
N GLN A 51 4.67 -13.84 12.25
CA GLN A 51 5.35 -14.83 11.42
C GLN A 51 4.92 -16.26 11.76
N ARG A 52 4.85 -16.61 13.05
CA ARG A 52 4.45 -17.96 13.51
C ARG A 52 3.05 -18.34 13.05
N LEU A 53 2.13 -17.38 13.03
CA LEU A 53 0.75 -17.59 12.62
C LEU A 53 0.55 -17.51 11.08
N GLY A 54 1.58 -17.10 10.33
CA GLY A 54 1.49 -16.96 8.87
C GLY A 54 0.48 -15.90 8.44
N VAL A 55 0.48 -14.74 9.10
CA VAL A 55 -0.51 -13.68 8.86
C VAL A 55 -0.42 -13.15 7.43
N ILE A 56 -1.55 -13.02 6.75
CA ILE A 56 -1.65 -12.28 5.48
C ILE A 56 -1.87 -10.81 5.83
N ALA A 57 -0.87 -9.98 5.58
CA ALA A 57 -0.88 -8.56 5.86
C ALA A 57 -1.52 -7.80 4.70
N ILE A 58 -2.63 -7.11 4.95
CA ILE A 58 -3.31 -6.26 3.96
C ILE A 58 -3.31 -4.83 4.48
N ASN A 59 -2.57 -3.95 3.81
CA ASN A 59 -2.33 -2.57 4.23
C ASN A 59 -2.84 -1.58 3.17
N GLY A 60 -3.22 -0.38 3.62
CA GLY A 60 -3.46 0.75 2.73
C GLY A 60 -2.16 1.47 2.38
N CYS A 61 -2.15 2.19 1.25
CA CYS A 61 -1.02 3.04 0.85
C CYS A 61 -1.49 4.37 0.26
N LEU A 62 -0.58 5.36 0.22
CA LEU A 62 -0.76 6.65 -0.46
C LEU A 62 -0.28 6.60 -1.91
N GLU A 63 0.92 6.06 -2.10
CA GLU A 63 1.54 5.87 -3.42
C GLU A 63 2.52 4.70 -3.39
N MET A 64 2.74 4.12 -4.56
CA MET A 64 3.63 3.00 -4.82
C MET A 64 4.49 3.36 -6.03
N ASP A 65 5.75 2.92 -6.06
CA ASP A 65 6.61 3.15 -7.22
C ASP A 65 6.85 1.92 -8.09
N LEU A 66 7.61 2.11 -9.16
CA LEU A 66 7.90 1.07 -10.15
C LEU A 66 8.82 -0.04 -9.61
N GLN A 67 9.53 0.21 -8.52
CA GLN A 67 10.32 -0.79 -7.81
C GLN A 67 9.45 -1.56 -6.81
N GLY A 68 8.22 -1.10 -6.56
CA GLY A 68 7.30 -1.66 -5.60
C GLY A 68 7.61 -1.21 -4.17
N GLN A 69 8.31 -0.08 -3.99
CA GLN A 69 8.36 0.60 -2.70
C GLN A 69 7.01 1.27 -2.44
N VAL A 70 6.67 1.45 -1.16
CA VAL A 70 5.38 2.02 -0.74
C VAL A 70 5.56 3.16 0.24
N ASN A 71 4.80 4.22 -0.01
CA ASN A 71 4.56 5.34 0.89
C ASN A 71 3.16 5.20 1.47
N SER A 72 3.04 5.17 2.79
CA SER A 72 1.80 5.07 3.55
C SER A 72 1.54 6.31 4.42
N SER A 73 2.54 7.19 4.57
CA SER A 73 2.54 8.20 5.64
C SER A 73 2.67 9.65 5.16
N HIS A 74 3.51 9.95 4.16
CA HIS A 74 3.90 11.32 3.81
C HIS A 74 3.38 11.76 2.44
N VAL A 75 2.49 12.75 2.41
CA VAL A 75 2.10 13.44 1.17
C VAL A 75 3.26 14.34 0.72
N LEU A 76 3.70 14.18 -0.53
CA LEU A 76 4.83 14.93 -1.12
C LEU A 76 6.10 14.87 -0.23
N GLY A 77 6.36 13.71 0.37
CA GLY A 77 7.56 13.42 1.15
C GLY A 77 7.72 14.18 2.47
N SER A 78 6.75 15.03 2.86
CA SER A 78 6.95 15.97 3.97
C SER A 78 5.73 16.15 4.87
N LYS A 79 4.51 16.01 4.33
CA LYS A 79 3.30 16.22 5.11
C LYS A 79 2.73 14.88 5.60
N ILE A 80 2.84 14.63 6.90
CA ILE A 80 2.25 13.44 7.54
C ILE A 80 0.72 13.46 7.42
N LEU A 81 0.13 12.33 7.02
CA LEU A 81 -1.32 12.13 6.99
C LEU A 81 -1.81 11.29 8.18
N THR A 82 -1.24 10.10 8.37
CA THR A 82 -1.63 9.14 9.42
C THR A 82 -0.44 8.59 10.21
N GLY A 83 0.72 8.47 9.57
CA GLY A 83 1.90 7.77 10.08
C GLY A 83 1.94 6.30 9.67
N ILE A 84 3.11 5.65 9.81
CA ILE A 84 3.36 4.25 9.44
C ILE A 84 2.56 3.26 10.29
N ALA A 85 2.38 3.56 11.59
CA ALA A 85 1.70 2.69 12.55
C ALA A 85 2.23 1.24 12.48
N GLY A 86 1.36 0.24 12.58
CA GLY A 86 1.74 -1.17 12.55
C GLY A 86 1.95 -1.75 11.16
N SER A 87 1.81 -0.98 10.06
CA SER A 87 1.89 -1.55 8.72
C SER A 87 3.23 -2.26 8.49
N TYR A 88 4.31 -1.72 9.05
CA TYR A 88 5.66 -2.30 8.94
C TYR A 88 5.79 -3.61 9.71
N ASP A 89 5.23 -3.69 10.93
CA ASP A 89 5.25 -4.90 11.74
C ASP A 89 4.61 -6.07 10.98
N TYR A 90 3.49 -5.82 10.29
CA TYR A 90 2.78 -6.84 9.53
C TYR A 90 3.38 -7.08 8.15
N SER A 91 3.82 -6.05 7.42
CA SER A 91 4.38 -6.22 6.07
C SER A 91 5.68 -7.03 6.08
N ARG A 92 6.56 -6.77 7.07
CA ARG A 92 7.86 -7.45 7.14
C ARG A 92 7.76 -8.89 7.64
N ASN A 93 6.80 -9.18 8.51
CA ASN A 93 6.72 -10.45 9.23
C ASN A 93 5.55 -11.34 8.81
N GLY A 94 4.64 -10.83 7.97
CA GLY A 94 3.54 -11.60 7.41
C GLY A 94 4.01 -12.67 6.43
N LEU A 95 3.17 -13.69 6.23
CA LEU A 95 3.36 -14.69 5.19
C LEU A 95 3.27 -14.08 3.78
N TYR A 96 2.35 -13.14 3.62
CA TYR A 96 2.21 -12.31 2.42
C TYR A 96 1.96 -10.86 2.81
N SER A 97 2.63 -9.94 2.11
CA SER A 97 2.48 -8.50 2.29
C SER A 97 1.79 -7.88 1.07
N ILE A 98 0.57 -7.40 1.29
CA ILE A 98 -0.32 -6.88 0.27
C ILE A 98 -0.62 -5.41 0.55
N PHE A 99 -0.37 -4.55 -0.44
CA PHE A 99 -0.76 -3.14 -0.37
C PHE A 99 -1.89 -2.86 -1.37
N VAL A 100 -2.91 -2.17 -0.87
CA VAL A 100 -4.13 -1.86 -1.60
C VAL A 100 -4.37 -0.36 -1.60
N GLY A 101 -4.72 0.19 -2.77
CA GLY A 101 -5.09 1.59 -2.90
C GLY A 101 -5.79 1.85 -4.23
N PRO A 102 -6.53 2.96 -4.37
CA PRO A 102 -7.02 3.37 -5.67
C PRO A 102 -5.84 3.74 -6.58
N SER A 103 -5.92 3.49 -7.88
CA SER A 103 -4.84 3.83 -8.81
C SER A 103 -4.67 5.34 -9.02
N THR A 104 -5.66 6.15 -8.63
CA THR A 104 -5.61 7.61 -8.65
C THR A 104 -6.27 8.25 -7.42
N ALA A 105 -5.94 9.52 -7.18
CA ALA A 105 -6.58 10.35 -6.16
C ALA A 105 -6.97 11.73 -6.71
N LYS A 106 -7.78 12.46 -5.93
CA LYS A 106 -8.24 13.84 -6.23
C LYS A 106 -8.89 13.97 -7.62
N GLY A 107 -9.77 13.03 -7.96
CA GLY A 107 -10.49 13.02 -9.24
C GLY A 107 -9.58 12.79 -10.44
N GLY A 108 -8.62 11.85 -10.33
CA GLY A 108 -7.70 11.52 -11.41
C GLY A 108 -6.58 12.53 -11.64
N LYS A 109 -6.37 13.49 -10.72
CA LYS A 109 -5.29 14.48 -10.81
C LYS A 109 -3.96 13.98 -10.26
N ILE A 110 -3.99 12.94 -9.43
CA ILE A 110 -2.84 12.33 -8.78
C ILE A 110 -2.83 10.85 -9.13
N SER A 111 -1.70 10.32 -9.58
CA SER A 111 -1.47 8.89 -9.74
C SER A 111 -1.02 8.30 -8.41
N ALA A 112 -1.53 7.13 -8.03
CA ALA A 112 -0.99 6.37 -6.92
C ALA A 112 0.23 5.53 -7.34
N ILE A 113 0.40 5.25 -8.64
CA ILE A 113 1.64 4.68 -9.18
C ILE A 113 2.53 5.81 -9.70
N VAL A 114 3.73 5.94 -9.15
CA VAL A 114 4.68 7.02 -9.48
C VAL A 114 6.03 6.45 -9.94
N PRO A 115 6.88 7.23 -10.63
CA PRO A 115 8.22 6.77 -10.99
C PRO A 115 9.07 6.36 -9.77
N MET A 116 9.04 7.17 -8.71
CA MET A 116 9.70 6.93 -7.43
C MET A 116 8.83 7.52 -6.32
N VAL A 117 8.64 6.82 -5.20
CA VAL A 117 7.84 7.35 -4.09
C VAL A 117 8.53 8.57 -3.45
N SER A 118 7.75 9.53 -2.99
CA SER A 118 8.29 10.73 -2.33
C SER A 118 8.79 10.47 -0.91
N HIS A 119 8.44 9.32 -0.32
CA HIS A 119 8.91 8.79 0.95
C HIS A 119 8.77 7.27 0.95
N VAL A 120 9.69 6.56 1.60
CA VAL A 120 9.66 5.08 1.66
C VAL A 120 9.33 4.67 3.10
N ASP A 121 8.14 4.10 3.30
CA ASP A 121 7.81 3.38 4.56
C ASP A 121 8.11 1.89 4.43
N HIS A 122 7.88 1.32 3.24
CA HIS A 122 8.09 -0.09 2.94
C HIS A 122 8.96 -0.24 1.70
N THR A 123 10.02 -1.01 1.82
CA THR A 123 10.94 -1.29 0.71
C THR A 123 10.34 -2.34 -0.23
N GLU A 124 10.94 -2.49 -1.41
CA GLU A 124 10.58 -3.54 -2.37
C GLU A 124 10.65 -4.96 -1.78
N HIS A 125 11.43 -5.15 -0.72
CA HIS A 125 11.58 -6.42 -0.01
C HIS A 125 10.47 -6.70 1.01
N ASP A 126 9.67 -5.69 1.34
CA ASP A 126 8.55 -5.78 2.29
C ASP A 126 7.21 -5.94 1.57
N VAL A 127 7.22 -6.03 0.24
CA VAL A 127 6.04 -5.87 -0.62
C VAL A 127 6.00 -7.01 -1.63
N ASP A 128 5.03 -7.91 -1.43
CA ASP A 128 4.80 -9.05 -2.33
C ASP A 128 3.78 -8.69 -3.42
N ILE A 129 2.69 -8.02 -3.04
CA ILE A 129 1.53 -7.82 -3.93
C ILE A 129 1.03 -6.38 -3.83
N LEU A 130 0.77 -5.77 -4.99
CA LEU A 130 0.09 -4.49 -5.10
C LEU A 130 -1.28 -4.67 -5.76
N VAL A 131 -2.29 -3.97 -5.26
CA VAL A 131 -3.67 -4.06 -5.76
C VAL A 131 -4.26 -2.67 -5.94
N THR A 132 -4.83 -2.44 -7.12
CA THR A 132 -5.69 -1.28 -7.41
C THR A 132 -6.98 -1.74 -8.07
N GLU A 133 -7.91 -0.82 -8.35
CA GLU A 133 -9.10 -1.15 -9.13
C GLU A 133 -8.78 -1.54 -10.60
N GLN A 134 -7.54 -1.37 -11.05
CA GLN A 134 -7.09 -1.79 -12.39
C GLN A 134 -6.69 -3.27 -12.44
N GLY A 135 -6.33 -3.86 -11.30
CA GLY A 135 -5.83 -5.22 -11.22
C GLY A 135 -4.88 -5.45 -10.05
N LEU A 136 -4.21 -6.60 -10.10
CA LEU A 136 -3.26 -7.09 -9.10
C LEU A 136 -1.90 -7.35 -9.76
N ALA A 137 -0.84 -6.85 -9.15
CA ALA A 137 0.55 -7.12 -9.49
C ALA A 137 1.17 -8.02 -8.42
N ASP A 138 1.51 -9.26 -8.78
CA ASP A 138 2.29 -10.18 -7.95
C ASP A 138 3.77 -9.97 -8.28
N LEU A 139 4.55 -9.56 -7.29
CA LEU A 139 5.93 -9.10 -7.46
C LEU A 139 6.96 -10.10 -6.93
N ARG A 140 6.50 -11.26 -6.45
CA ARG A 140 7.36 -12.30 -5.88
C ARG A 140 8.22 -12.93 -6.97
N GLY A 141 9.53 -13.01 -6.70
CA GLY A 141 10.49 -13.61 -7.62
C GLY A 141 10.84 -12.77 -8.85
N LEU A 142 10.30 -11.55 -8.96
CA LEU A 142 10.57 -10.65 -10.07
C LEU A 142 11.78 -9.74 -9.78
N ASP A 143 12.58 -9.46 -10.81
CA ASP A 143 13.61 -8.42 -10.74
C ASP A 143 13.01 -7.00 -10.82
N PRO A 144 13.77 -5.93 -10.51
CA PRO A 144 13.24 -4.56 -10.52
C PRO A 144 12.63 -4.10 -11.85
N GLY A 145 13.14 -4.57 -12.99
CA GLY A 145 12.59 -4.25 -14.31
C GLY A 145 11.27 -4.98 -14.57
N GLU A 146 11.21 -6.28 -14.24
CA GLU A 146 9.99 -7.08 -14.31
C GLU A 146 8.89 -6.55 -13.38
N ARG A 147 9.27 -6.12 -12.16
CA ARG A 147 8.37 -5.46 -11.21
C ARG A 147 7.77 -4.19 -11.83
N ALA A 148 8.59 -3.33 -12.40
CA ALA A 148 8.11 -2.10 -13.03
C ALA A 148 7.09 -2.38 -14.14
N GLU A 149 7.37 -3.34 -15.02
CA GLU A 149 6.44 -3.74 -16.09
C GLU A 149 5.14 -4.33 -15.53
N MET A 150 5.22 -5.19 -14.51
CA MET A 150 4.06 -5.78 -13.84
C MET A 150 3.17 -4.70 -13.21
N ILE A 151 3.76 -3.76 -12.48
CA ILE A 151 3.05 -2.68 -11.79
C ILE A 151 2.36 -1.75 -12.80
N ILE A 152 3.06 -1.35 -13.86
CA ILE A 152 2.49 -0.51 -14.93
C ILE A 152 1.34 -1.24 -15.64
N GLY A 153 1.53 -2.51 -15.98
CA GLY A 153 0.55 -3.31 -16.70
C GLY A 153 -0.71 -3.63 -15.90
N ARG A 154 -0.58 -3.84 -14.59
CA ARG A 154 -1.67 -4.34 -13.74
C ARG A 154 -2.30 -3.30 -12.82
N CYS A 155 -1.53 -2.33 -12.33
CA CYS A 155 -1.98 -1.45 -11.24
C CYS A 155 -2.12 0.01 -11.65
N ALA A 156 -1.35 0.48 -12.66
CA ALA A 156 -1.42 1.88 -13.09
C ALA A 156 -2.71 2.19 -13.84
N HIS A 157 -3.29 3.36 -13.54
CA HIS A 157 -4.45 3.90 -14.25
C HIS A 157 -4.12 4.15 -15.74
N PRO A 158 -5.05 3.91 -16.69
CA PRO A 158 -4.83 4.15 -18.11
C PRO A 158 -4.27 5.54 -18.44
N ASP A 159 -4.78 6.59 -17.78
CA ASP A 159 -4.31 7.98 -17.95
C ASP A 159 -2.83 8.21 -17.63
N TYR A 160 -2.21 7.36 -16.81
CA TYR A 160 -0.81 7.50 -16.38
C TYR A 160 0.10 6.40 -16.95
N ARG A 161 -0.46 5.31 -17.47
CA ARG A 161 0.29 4.14 -17.94
C ARG A 161 1.29 4.49 -19.04
N GLY A 162 0.90 5.34 -19.99
CA GLY A 162 1.79 5.81 -21.06
C GLY A 162 3.00 6.55 -20.49
N MET A 163 2.75 7.53 -19.61
CA MET A 163 3.80 8.34 -18.98
C MET A 163 4.79 7.50 -18.15
N LEU A 164 4.28 6.48 -17.43
CA LEU A 164 5.13 5.56 -16.66
C LEU A 164 5.94 4.62 -17.56
N SER A 165 5.35 4.19 -18.69
CA SER A 165 6.04 3.37 -19.69
C SER A 165 7.16 4.15 -20.37
N ASP A 166 6.91 5.42 -20.70
CA ASP A 166 7.91 6.32 -21.28
C ASP A 166 9.06 6.58 -20.31
N TYR A 167 8.75 6.85 -19.03
CA TYR A 167 9.76 6.97 -17.97
C TYR A 167 10.61 5.70 -17.86
N LEU A 168 9.99 4.52 -17.79
CA LEU A 168 10.70 3.24 -17.68
C LEU A 168 11.60 2.99 -18.90
N ALA A 169 11.11 3.28 -20.11
CA ALA A 169 11.88 3.13 -21.33
C ALA A 169 13.09 4.07 -21.41
N GLY A 170 12.96 5.29 -20.89
CA GLY A 170 14.07 6.23 -20.73
C GLY A 170 15.07 5.72 -19.69
N ALA A 171 14.58 5.40 -18.49
CA ALA A 171 15.39 4.93 -17.37
C ALA A 171 16.26 3.71 -17.74
N LYS A 172 15.68 2.72 -18.44
CA LYS A 172 16.41 1.52 -18.92
C LYS A 172 17.63 1.81 -19.80
N LYS A 173 17.74 2.99 -20.41
CA LYS A 173 18.91 3.37 -21.23
C LYS A 173 20.08 3.87 -20.40
N GLU A 174 19.82 4.39 -19.21
CA GLU A 174 20.78 5.11 -18.38
C GLU A 174 21.14 4.36 -17.09
N SER A 175 20.39 3.30 -16.76
CA SER A 175 20.42 2.64 -15.45
C SER A 175 21.06 1.24 -15.46
N GLY A 176 21.55 0.82 -14.29
CA GLY A 176 21.95 -0.57 -14.01
C GLY A 176 20.80 -1.47 -13.58
N HIS A 177 20.97 -2.22 -12.49
CA HIS A 177 20.01 -3.21 -11.99
C HIS A 177 18.59 -2.66 -11.74
N ILE A 178 18.48 -1.42 -11.23
CA ILE A 178 17.21 -0.75 -10.98
C ILE A 178 17.01 0.37 -12.02
N PRO A 179 15.96 0.32 -12.86
CA PRO A 179 15.74 1.33 -13.88
C PRO A 179 15.18 2.63 -13.30
N VAL A 180 16.08 3.57 -12.99
CA VAL A 180 15.75 4.91 -12.46
C VAL A 180 16.44 5.99 -13.28
N ALA A 181 15.64 6.90 -13.85
CA ALA A 181 16.11 8.19 -14.35
C ALA A 181 15.99 9.22 -13.21
N LEU A 182 17.13 9.60 -12.61
CA LEU A 182 17.17 10.41 -11.37
C LEU A 182 16.59 11.81 -11.55
N GLU A 183 16.85 12.45 -12.68
CA GLU A 183 16.34 13.82 -12.95
C GLU A 183 14.82 13.85 -13.10
N GLU A 184 14.23 12.74 -13.54
CA GLU A 184 12.80 12.64 -13.86
C GLU A 184 11.98 11.94 -12.76
N SER A 185 12.64 11.30 -11.79
CA SER A 185 12.00 10.45 -10.76
C SER A 185 10.92 11.18 -9.95
N SER A 186 11.12 12.49 -9.73
CA SER A 186 10.20 13.35 -8.98
C SER A 186 9.27 14.19 -9.86
N ALA A 187 9.25 13.99 -11.18
CA ALA A 187 8.52 14.85 -12.10
C ALA A 187 7.01 14.89 -11.83
N PHE A 188 6.43 13.77 -11.39
CA PHE A 188 5.01 13.68 -11.00
C PHE A 188 4.71 14.61 -9.82
N HIS A 189 5.48 14.48 -8.73
CA HIS A 189 5.32 15.30 -7.52
C HIS A 189 5.58 16.78 -7.79
N LEU A 190 6.59 17.10 -8.61
CA LEU A 190 6.91 18.47 -9.02
C LEU A 190 5.77 19.10 -9.81
N ARG A 191 5.16 18.38 -10.77
CA ARG A 191 3.98 18.87 -11.52
C ARG A 191 2.78 19.07 -10.60
N LEU A 192 2.53 18.13 -9.69
CA LEU A 192 1.46 18.27 -8.70
C LEU A 192 1.64 19.54 -7.85
N LYS A 193 2.86 19.82 -7.39
CA LYS A 193 3.18 21.01 -6.60
C LYS A 193 3.02 22.30 -7.40
N ARG A 194 3.37 22.31 -8.68
CA ARG A 194 3.33 23.51 -9.55
C ARG A 194 1.94 23.80 -10.13
N PHE A 195 1.22 22.76 -10.54
CA PHE A 195 0.02 22.89 -11.37
C PHE A 195 -1.23 22.26 -10.74
N GLY A 196 -1.11 21.62 -9.57
CA GLY A 196 -2.23 20.94 -8.92
C GLY A 196 -2.65 19.63 -9.60
N SER A 197 -1.87 19.13 -10.56
CA SER A 197 -2.03 17.82 -11.19
C SER A 197 -0.68 17.21 -11.58
N MET A 198 -0.59 15.88 -11.52
CA MET A 198 0.54 15.11 -12.05
C MET A 198 0.51 14.96 -13.57
N LYS A 199 -0.64 15.27 -14.22
CA LYS A 199 -0.77 15.25 -15.68
C LYS A 199 -0.02 16.45 -16.28
N PRO A 200 0.57 16.31 -17.49
CA PRO A 200 1.07 17.46 -18.22
C PRO A 200 -0.09 18.41 -18.57
N SER A 201 0.22 19.69 -18.65
CA SER A 201 -0.69 20.75 -19.10
C SER A 201 -0.89 20.72 -20.62
#